data_AF-A0A7V2LKT1-F1
#
_entry.id   AF-A0A7V2LKT1-F1
#
_cell.length_a   1.000
_cell.length_b   1.000
_cell.length_c   1.000
_cell.angle_alpha   90.00
_cell.angle_beta   90.00
_cell.angle_gamma   90.00
#
_symmetry.space_group_name_H-M   'P 1'
#
loop_
_entity.id
_entity.type
_entity.pdbx_description
1 polymer ?
#
loop_
_entity_poly.entity_id
_entity_poly.type
_entity_poly.pdbx_seq_one_letter_code
_entity_poly.pdbx_strand_id
1 'polypeptide(L)'
;MRTRHQLHGEPILFRTDDARICTRLQKQWAPFAVEATQNGRADATSRAQNRTIEMRLSTSSAPPPPPPYPPLSTGPTTTYYLSGNRLTAYIPHWGRFDIDLKTARVEGTITPACISTYGVFEDMIIVALAPLLRRRRFYAIHAFAASIDGRAAILIGDIGAGKSTTGISLLCQGARLISNDSPLLHVTEGGKVELCAYPGLLSTYPDTLSWFPDLSGTLDRAERLDGSEKISFALDDIWPDRWEMSASPTALFFPSIIPGL
;
A
#
# COMPACT_ATOMS: atom_id res chain seq x y z
N MET A 1 -0.60 20.43 -2.77
CA MET A 1 -1.89 19.68 -2.63
C MET A 1 -2.01 18.99 -1.27
N ARG A 2 -3.24 18.79 -0.77
CA ARG A 2 -3.58 18.05 0.46
C ARG A 2 -4.72 17.04 0.21
N THR A 3 -4.53 15.77 0.53
CA THR A 3 -5.58 14.72 0.45
C THR A 3 -5.74 13.97 1.77
N ARG A 4 -6.97 13.64 2.14
CA ARG A 4 -7.32 12.95 3.38
C ARG A 4 -7.85 11.55 3.08
N HIS A 5 -7.38 10.59 3.86
CA HIS A 5 -7.75 9.19 3.74
C HIS A 5 -7.96 8.60 5.13
N GLN A 6 -8.66 7.48 5.20
CA GLN A 6 -8.86 6.72 6.42
C GLN A 6 -8.55 5.24 6.18
N LEU A 7 -7.62 4.69 6.95
CA LEU A 7 -7.21 3.30 6.88
C LEU A 7 -7.67 2.60 8.17
N HIS A 8 -8.81 1.90 8.10
CA HIS A 8 -9.37 1.16 9.26
C HIS A 8 -9.55 2.01 10.51
N GLY A 9 -10.11 3.20 10.35
CA GLY A 9 -10.29 4.15 11.44
C GLY A 9 -9.09 5.09 11.65
N GLU A 10 -7.92 4.79 11.08
CA GLU A 10 -6.72 5.61 11.23
C GLU A 10 -6.68 6.75 10.19
N PRO A 11 -6.76 8.02 10.61
CA PRO A 11 -6.73 9.14 9.68
C PRO A 11 -5.30 9.36 9.15
N ILE A 12 -5.19 9.43 7.83
CA ILE A 12 -3.93 9.68 7.11
C ILE A 12 -4.09 10.93 6.26
N LEU A 13 -3.10 11.81 6.37
CA LEU A 13 -3.03 13.05 5.63
C LEU A 13 -1.79 13.10 4.76
N PHE A 14 -1.97 13.06 3.44
CA PHE A 14 -0.88 13.29 2.50
C PHE A 14 -0.80 14.76 2.11
N ARG A 15 0.43 15.26 2.00
CA ARG A 15 0.77 16.58 1.48
C ARG A 15 1.89 16.47 0.47
N THR A 16 1.72 17.09 -0.68
CA THR A 16 2.76 17.15 -1.70
C THR A 16 2.45 18.28 -2.67
N ASP A 17 3.48 18.93 -3.19
CA ASP A 17 3.35 19.91 -4.26
C ASP A 17 3.71 19.32 -5.64
N ASP A 18 4.08 18.03 -5.69
CA ASP A 18 4.32 17.31 -6.94
C ASP A 18 3.01 16.71 -7.47
N ALA A 19 2.61 17.15 -8.66
CA ALA A 19 1.37 16.70 -9.30
C ALA A 19 1.36 15.19 -9.58
N ARG A 20 2.51 14.56 -9.82
CA ARG A 20 2.60 13.13 -10.14
C ARG A 20 2.33 12.28 -8.91
N ILE A 21 2.87 12.68 -7.75
CA ILE A 21 2.57 12.04 -6.46
C ILE A 21 1.08 12.17 -6.15
N CYS A 22 0.53 13.36 -6.37
CA CYS A 22 -0.91 13.61 -6.26
C CYS A 22 -1.75 12.62 -7.07
N THR A 23 -1.45 12.47 -8.37
CA THR A 23 -2.17 11.54 -9.25
C THR A 23 -2.05 10.09 -8.77
N ARG A 24 -0.84 9.65 -8.37
CA ARG A 24 -0.64 8.29 -7.84
C ARG A 24 -1.46 8.04 -6.58
N LEU A 25 -1.46 8.98 -5.63
CA LEU A 25 -2.27 8.88 -4.42
C LEU A 25 -3.77 8.89 -4.73
N GLN A 26 -4.24 9.76 -5.62
CA GLN A 26 -5.66 9.80 -6.00
C GLN A 26 -6.12 8.49 -6.63
N LYS A 27 -5.29 7.85 -7.47
CA LYS A 27 -5.62 6.58 -8.10
C LYS A 27 -5.56 5.40 -7.12
N GLN A 28 -4.45 5.27 -6.38
CA GLN A 28 -4.22 4.11 -5.51
C GLN A 28 -5.05 4.16 -4.22
N TRP A 29 -5.25 5.35 -3.65
CA TRP A 29 -5.92 5.52 -2.36
C TRP A 29 -7.39 5.95 -2.48
N ALA A 30 -7.95 6.02 -3.70
CA ALA A 30 -9.34 6.41 -3.93
C ALA A 30 -10.35 5.66 -3.02
N PRO A 31 -10.25 4.33 -2.85
CA PRO A 31 -11.21 3.57 -2.02
C PRO A 31 -11.15 3.92 -0.52
N PHE A 32 -10.11 4.64 -0.10
CA PHE A 32 -9.84 5.03 1.28
C PHE A 32 -9.98 6.54 1.47
N ALA A 33 -10.37 7.28 0.44
CA ALA A 33 -10.52 8.72 0.49
C ALA A 33 -11.70 9.11 1.39
N VAL A 34 -11.52 10.20 2.15
CA VAL A 34 -12.59 10.79 2.97
C VAL A 34 -12.96 12.13 2.36
N GLU A 35 -14.23 12.32 2.02
CA GLU A 35 -14.72 13.61 1.55
C GLU A 35 -14.43 14.70 2.59
N ALA A 36 -14.00 15.87 2.11
CA ALA A 36 -13.91 17.03 2.98
C ALA A 36 -15.33 17.43 3.37
N THR A 37 -15.80 17.03 4.55
CA THR A 37 -17.08 17.51 5.07
C THR A 37 -17.04 19.04 5.15
N GLN A 38 -17.74 19.69 4.22
CA GLN A 38 -18.14 21.10 4.36
C GLN A 38 -19.17 21.15 5.47
N ASN A 39 -18.72 21.26 6.73
CA ASN A 39 -19.40 21.82 7.89
C ASN A 39 -18.85 21.16 9.15
N GLY A 40 -18.14 21.96 9.95
CA GLY A 40 -17.63 21.52 11.24
C GLY A 40 -16.65 22.54 11.76
N ARG A 41 -17.20 23.60 12.36
CA ARG A 41 -16.47 24.57 13.18
C ARG A 41 -15.46 23.85 14.08
N ALA A 42 -14.36 24.56 14.31
CA ALA A 42 -13.34 24.30 15.30
C ALA A 42 -13.91 23.67 16.58
N ASP A 43 -13.90 22.33 16.64
CA ASP A 43 -13.97 21.52 17.86
C ASP A 43 -13.28 20.18 17.60
N ALA A 44 -12.15 20.22 16.89
CA ALA A 44 -11.19 19.15 16.96
C ALA A 44 -10.47 19.28 18.30
N THR A 45 -10.98 18.61 19.34
CA THR A 45 -10.24 18.37 20.57
C THR A 45 -8.80 17.96 20.21
N SER A 46 -7.80 18.49 20.90
CA SER A 46 -6.37 18.24 20.62
C SER A 46 -6.01 16.75 20.49
N ARG A 47 -6.83 15.86 21.07
CA ARG A 47 -6.78 14.40 20.91
C ARG A 47 -6.97 13.88 19.48
N ALA A 48 -7.85 14.46 18.67
CA ALA A 48 -8.11 14.00 17.30
C ALA A 48 -6.97 14.40 16.34
N GLN A 49 -6.37 15.58 16.54
CA GLN A 49 -5.18 16.00 15.80
C GLN A 49 -3.94 15.15 16.17
N ASN A 50 -3.84 14.70 17.43
CA ASN A 50 -2.72 13.87 17.89
C ASN A 50 -2.75 12.41 17.40
N ARG A 51 -3.80 12.00 16.66
CA ARG A 51 -3.93 10.65 16.07
C ARG A 51 -3.76 10.62 14.55
N THR A 52 -3.72 11.76 13.85
CA THR A 52 -3.54 11.75 12.39
C THR A 52 -2.11 11.45 12.02
N ILE A 53 -1.90 10.49 11.11
CA ILE A 53 -0.59 10.30 10.47
C ILE A 53 -0.48 11.37 9.39
N GLU A 54 0.50 12.27 9.49
CA GLU A 54 0.74 13.30 8.49
C GLU A 54 2.00 12.94 7.71
N MET A 55 1.85 12.75 6.40
CA MET A 55 2.96 12.45 5.50
C MET A 55 3.10 13.56 4.46
N ARG A 56 4.24 14.25 4.51
CA ARG A 56 4.67 15.17 3.46
C ARG A 56 5.63 14.46 2.52
N LEU A 57 5.36 14.55 1.22
CA LEU A 57 6.18 13.97 0.17
C LEU A 57 6.67 15.07 -0.77
N SER A 58 7.95 15.01 -1.08
CA SER A 58 8.63 15.86 -2.05
C SER A 58 9.50 15.02 -2.98
N THR A 59 9.88 15.60 -4.12
CA THR A 59 10.75 14.95 -5.09
C THR A 59 12.13 15.59 -5.14
N SER A 60 13.15 14.76 -5.37
CA SER A 60 14.55 15.16 -5.56
C SER A 60 15.19 14.24 -6.60
N SER A 61 16.21 14.71 -7.33
CA SER A 61 16.91 13.89 -8.32
C SER A 61 17.61 12.67 -7.71
N ALA A 62 17.99 12.75 -6.43
CA ALA A 62 18.55 11.65 -5.66
C ALA A 62 17.99 11.64 -4.22
N PRO A 63 17.98 10.48 -3.55
CA PRO A 63 17.65 10.39 -2.13
C PRO A 63 18.62 11.26 -1.31
N PRO A 64 18.15 11.98 -0.27
CA PRO A 64 19.05 12.61 0.68
C PRO A 64 19.97 11.56 1.31
N PRO A 65 21.22 11.91 1.66
CA PRO A 65 22.17 10.95 2.23
C PRO A 65 21.60 10.33 3.51
N PRO A 66 22.02 9.09 3.87
CA PRO A 66 21.64 8.49 5.13
C PRO A 66 22.18 9.33 6.32
N PRO A 67 21.59 9.20 7.50
CA PRO A 67 22.12 9.84 8.70
C PRO A 67 23.57 9.43 9.01
N PRO A 68 24.40 10.30 9.61
CA PRO A 68 25.84 10.05 9.83
C PRO A 68 26.14 9.14 11.03
N TYR A 69 25.16 8.38 11.51
CA TYR A 69 25.29 7.49 12.67
C TYR A 69 24.94 6.04 12.29
N PRO A 70 25.35 5.03 13.09
CA PRO A 70 25.15 3.63 12.73
C PRO A 70 23.67 3.27 12.52
N PRO A 71 23.37 2.35 11.57
CA PRO A 71 22.01 1.90 11.36
C PRO A 71 21.52 1.05 12.53
N LEU A 72 20.22 1.14 12.82
CA LEU A 72 19.52 0.22 13.70
C LEU A 72 19.41 -1.18 13.07
N SER A 73 19.12 -1.23 11.78
CA SER A 73 18.97 -2.46 11.01
C SER A 73 19.20 -2.20 9.53
N THR A 74 19.81 -3.15 8.83
CA THR A 74 20.07 -3.07 7.38
C THR A 74 19.49 -4.31 6.73
N GLY A 75 18.55 -4.11 5.80
CA GLY A 75 18.04 -5.15 4.92
C GLY A 75 18.59 -4.99 3.49
N PRO A 76 18.18 -5.87 2.56
CA PRO A 76 18.64 -5.83 1.17
C PRO A 76 18.31 -4.53 0.44
N THR A 77 17.16 -3.92 0.74
CA THR A 77 16.63 -2.75 0.02
C THR A 77 16.47 -1.51 0.91
N THR A 78 16.39 -1.69 2.23
CA THR A 78 16.09 -0.62 3.17
C THR A 78 17.00 -0.69 4.40
N THR A 79 17.55 0.45 4.76
CA THR A 79 18.33 0.64 5.99
C THR A 79 17.56 1.55 6.94
N TYR A 80 17.37 1.11 8.17
CA TYR A 80 16.71 1.87 9.23
C TYR A 80 17.73 2.46 10.19
N TYR A 81 17.53 3.73 10.55
CA TYR A 81 18.33 4.46 11.52
C TYR A 81 17.41 4.99 12.61
N LEU A 82 17.82 4.94 13.87
CA LEU A 82 17.00 5.40 14.99
C LEU A 82 17.78 6.38 15.86
N SER A 83 17.19 7.55 16.14
CA SER A 83 17.70 8.52 17.10
C SER A 83 16.54 9.08 17.92
N GLY A 84 16.45 8.68 19.20
CA GLY A 84 15.32 8.98 20.05
C GLY A 84 14.00 8.48 19.45
N ASN A 85 13.05 9.40 19.18
CA ASN A 85 11.76 9.08 18.56
C ASN A 85 11.77 9.23 17.03
N ARG A 86 12.92 9.52 16.40
CA ARG A 86 13.03 9.68 14.96
C ARG A 86 13.60 8.42 14.32
N LEU A 87 12.78 7.77 13.50
CA LEU A 87 13.18 6.65 12.66
C LEU A 87 13.39 7.17 11.24
N THR A 88 14.57 6.95 10.67
CA THR A 88 14.83 7.22 9.26
C THR A 88 14.82 5.89 8.51
N ALA A 89 13.97 5.76 7.49
CA ALA A 89 14.05 4.68 6.51
C ALA A 89 14.78 5.22 5.27
N TYR A 90 15.93 4.64 4.96
CA TYR A 90 16.74 4.99 3.80
C TYR A 90 16.67 3.85 2.79
N ILE A 91 16.26 4.16 1.57
CA ILE A 91 16.11 3.21 0.48
C ILE A 91 17.00 3.73 -0.65
N PRO A 92 18.18 3.11 -0.86
CA PRO A 92 19.08 3.51 -1.93
C PRO A 92 18.33 3.62 -3.27
N HIS A 93 18.69 4.62 -4.08
CA HIS A 93 18.08 4.96 -5.38
C HIS A 93 16.64 5.49 -5.34
N TRP A 94 15.82 5.14 -4.34
CA TRP A 94 14.39 5.46 -4.32
C TRP A 94 14.00 6.62 -3.41
N GLY A 95 14.56 6.71 -2.21
CA GLY A 95 14.22 7.81 -1.32
C GLY A 95 14.64 7.65 0.13
N ARG A 96 14.20 8.61 0.94
CA ARG A 96 14.37 8.64 2.38
C ARG A 96 13.10 9.15 3.04
N PHE A 97 12.73 8.52 4.14
CA PHE A 97 11.66 8.95 5.02
C PHE A 97 12.19 9.22 6.41
N ASP A 98 11.95 10.41 6.95
CA ASP A 98 12.18 10.75 8.34
C ASP A 98 10.85 10.73 9.09
N ILE A 99 10.72 9.78 10.00
CA ILE A 99 9.47 9.43 10.69
C ILE A 99 9.60 9.80 12.17
N ASP A 100 8.78 10.73 12.64
CA ASP A 100 8.63 11.02 14.06
C ASP A 100 7.57 10.08 14.65
N LEU A 101 8.03 9.08 15.42
CA LEU A 101 7.20 8.06 16.05
C LEU A 101 6.32 8.60 17.18
N LYS A 102 6.63 9.79 17.71
CA LYS A 102 5.85 10.44 18.77
C LYS A 102 4.71 11.26 18.20
N THR A 103 4.99 12.03 17.15
CA THR A 103 4.00 12.94 16.54
C THR A 103 3.28 12.37 15.32
N ALA A 104 3.67 11.17 14.87
CA ALA A 104 3.15 10.50 13.68
C ALA A 104 3.31 11.34 12.40
N ARG A 105 4.40 12.11 12.33
CA ARG A 105 4.77 12.92 11.16
C ARG A 105 5.83 12.22 10.34
N VAL A 106 5.68 12.27 9.03
CA VAL A 106 6.61 11.71 8.05
C VAL A 106 7.01 12.82 7.08
N GLU A 107 8.31 13.05 6.97
CA GLU A 107 8.90 13.86 5.91
C GLU A 107 9.62 12.93 4.92
N GLY A 108 9.09 12.82 3.71
CA GLY A 108 9.57 11.93 2.67
C GLY A 108 10.15 12.70 1.49
N THR A 109 11.34 12.29 1.05
CA THR A 109 11.93 12.70 -0.22
C THR A 109 12.11 11.46 -1.09
N ILE A 110 11.45 11.41 -2.23
CA ILE A 110 11.54 10.30 -3.19
C ILE A 110 12.08 10.77 -4.54
N THR A 111 12.64 9.85 -5.33
CA THR A 111 13.09 10.17 -6.69
C THR A 111 11.93 10.17 -7.69
N PRO A 112 12.04 10.85 -8.84
CA PRO A 112 11.05 10.73 -9.91
C PRO A 112 10.81 9.28 -10.34
N ALA A 113 11.88 8.47 -10.41
CA ALA A 113 11.79 7.06 -10.79
C ALA A 113 10.97 6.24 -9.79
N CYS A 114 10.97 6.59 -8.50
CA CYS A 114 10.13 5.94 -7.49
C CYS A 114 8.62 6.05 -7.85
N ILE A 115 8.22 7.16 -8.48
CA ILE A 115 6.82 7.42 -8.83
C ILE A 115 6.38 6.58 -10.03
N SER A 116 7.27 6.38 -11.02
CA SER A 116 6.95 5.72 -12.29
C SER A 116 7.28 4.24 -12.34
N THR A 117 8.16 3.75 -11.45
CA THR A 117 8.56 2.33 -11.43
C THR A 117 7.49 1.48 -10.76
N TYR A 118 7.15 0.35 -11.40
CA TYR A 118 6.15 -0.60 -10.90
C TYR A 118 6.41 -1.05 -9.46
N GLY A 119 5.38 -0.94 -8.60
CA GLY A 119 5.38 -1.42 -7.21
C GLY A 119 6.20 -0.56 -6.23
N VAL A 120 7.19 0.20 -6.72
CA VAL A 120 8.11 0.96 -5.87
C VAL A 120 7.39 2.05 -5.10
N PHE A 121 6.49 2.80 -5.73
CA PHE A 121 5.77 3.87 -5.05
C PHE A 121 4.95 3.31 -3.88
N GLU A 122 4.18 2.25 -4.12
CA GLU A 122 3.39 1.54 -3.11
C GLU A 122 4.25 1.05 -1.95
N ASP A 123 5.36 0.38 -2.25
CA ASP A 123 6.32 -0.12 -1.27
C ASP A 123 6.89 1.02 -0.42
N MET A 124 7.20 2.16 -1.03
CA MET A 124 7.70 3.34 -0.32
C MET A 124 6.66 3.91 0.66
N ILE A 125 5.38 3.97 0.27
CA ILE A 125 4.33 4.46 1.17
C ILE A 125 4.14 3.51 2.36
N ILE A 126 4.09 2.18 2.14
CA ILE A 126 3.94 1.23 3.25
C ILE A 126 5.19 1.18 4.14
N VAL A 127 6.40 1.30 3.60
CA VAL A 127 7.65 1.40 4.39
C VAL A 127 7.60 2.61 5.33
N ALA A 128 7.09 3.74 4.85
CA ALA A 128 6.96 4.95 5.65
C ALA A 128 5.85 4.86 6.71
N LEU A 129 4.72 4.19 6.39
CA LEU A 129 3.58 4.06 7.30
C LEU A 129 3.74 2.93 8.33
N ALA A 130 4.38 1.83 7.98
CA ALA A 130 4.43 0.61 8.78
C ALA A 130 4.92 0.83 10.22
N PRO A 131 5.97 1.63 10.51
CA PRO A 131 6.39 1.90 11.88
C PRO A 131 5.31 2.58 12.73
N LEU A 132 4.50 3.45 12.13
CA LEU A 132 3.39 4.15 12.81
C LEU A 132 2.18 3.23 12.96
N LEU A 133 1.85 2.47 11.92
CA LEU A 133 0.76 1.49 11.92
C LEU A 133 0.99 0.37 12.95
N ARG A 134 2.22 -0.11 13.12
CA ARG A 134 2.58 -1.11 14.15
C ARG A 134 2.29 -0.63 15.56
N ARG A 135 2.49 0.66 15.85
CA ARG A 135 2.14 1.28 17.15
C ARG A 135 0.64 1.34 17.39
N ARG A 136 -0.15 1.10 16.34
CA ARG A 136 -1.61 1.01 16.32
C ARG A 136 -2.09 -0.43 16.06
N ARG A 137 -1.21 -1.42 16.29
CA ARG A 137 -1.48 -2.87 16.15
C ARG A 137 -1.81 -3.35 14.73
N PHE A 138 -1.42 -2.59 13.71
CA PHE A 138 -1.47 -3.01 12.30
C PHE A 138 -0.09 -3.45 11.81
N TYR A 139 0.00 -4.65 11.25
CA TYR A 139 1.25 -5.27 10.80
C TYR A 139 1.11 -5.66 9.33
N ALA A 140 1.85 -4.98 8.45
CA ALA A 140 1.89 -5.33 7.05
C ALA A 140 2.62 -6.66 6.81
N ILE A 141 2.07 -7.49 5.94
CA ILE A 141 2.71 -8.69 5.41
C ILE A 141 2.77 -8.60 3.89
N HIS A 142 3.75 -9.24 3.27
CA HIS A 142 3.84 -9.29 1.81
C HIS A 142 3.05 -10.48 1.28
N ALA A 143 1.83 -10.22 0.81
CA ALA A 143 0.90 -11.25 0.35
C ALA A 143 -0.20 -10.65 -0.54
N PHE A 144 -0.82 -11.50 -1.36
CA PHE A 144 -2.12 -11.19 -1.95
C PHE A 144 -3.22 -11.70 -1.01
N ALA A 145 -4.32 -10.95 -0.87
CA ALA A 145 -5.44 -11.37 -0.05
C ALA A 145 -6.79 -11.04 -0.70
N ALA A 146 -7.70 -12.01 -0.65
CA ALA A 146 -9.09 -11.86 -1.08
C ALA A 146 -10.04 -12.56 -0.09
N SER A 147 -11.30 -12.13 -0.05
CA SER A 147 -12.36 -12.76 0.71
C SER A 147 -13.39 -13.46 -0.18
N ILE A 148 -13.93 -14.55 0.34
CA ILE A 148 -15.13 -15.22 -0.15
C ILE A 148 -16.04 -15.38 1.06
N ASP A 149 -17.26 -14.83 1.00
CA ASP A 149 -18.24 -14.86 2.10
C ASP A 149 -17.67 -14.40 3.46
N GLY A 150 -16.87 -13.33 3.45
CA GLY A 150 -16.25 -12.77 4.65
C GLY A 150 -15.08 -13.57 5.24
N ARG A 151 -14.63 -14.63 4.54
CA ARG A 151 -13.47 -15.46 4.92
C ARG A 151 -12.28 -15.13 4.02
N ALA A 152 -11.17 -14.71 4.62
CA ALA A 152 -9.98 -14.33 3.87
C ALA A 152 -9.10 -15.54 3.55
N ALA A 153 -8.67 -15.60 2.30
CA ALA A 153 -7.58 -16.41 1.78
C ALA A 153 -6.35 -15.50 1.57
N ILE A 154 -5.20 -15.94 2.06
CA ILE A 154 -3.93 -15.21 1.94
C ILE A 154 -2.99 -16.05 1.08
N LEU A 155 -2.51 -15.48 -0.02
CA LEU A 155 -1.56 -16.11 -0.94
C LEU A 155 -0.16 -15.59 -0.64
N ILE A 156 0.74 -16.49 -0.23
CA ILE A 156 2.11 -16.19 0.19
C ILE A 156 3.08 -16.96 -0.69
N GLY A 157 4.17 -16.30 -1.10
CA GLY A 157 5.21 -16.92 -1.91
C GLY A 157 6.13 -15.87 -2.50
N ASP A 158 7.21 -16.31 -3.12
CA ASP A 158 8.18 -15.42 -3.74
C ASP A 158 7.61 -14.67 -4.96
N ILE A 159 8.39 -13.72 -5.47
CA ILE A 159 8.09 -13.07 -6.75
C ILE A 159 8.01 -14.16 -7.83
N GLY A 160 6.96 -14.12 -8.66
CA GLY A 160 6.74 -15.12 -9.70
C GLY A 160 6.05 -16.41 -9.25
N ALA A 161 5.74 -16.59 -7.95
CA ALA A 161 5.04 -17.77 -7.45
C ALA A 161 3.55 -17.89 -7.88
N GLY A 162 3.03 -16.91 -8.63
CA GLY A 162 1.66 -16.91 -9.13
C GLY A 162 0.62 -16.23 -8.24
N LYS A 163 1.01 -15.56 -7.14
CA LYS A 163 0.09 -14.89 -6.20
C LYS A 163 -0.94 -13.98 -6.90
N SER A 164 -0.47 -12.99 -7.67
CA SER A 164 -1.35 -12.02 -8.33
C SER A 164 -2.21 -12.67 -9.40
N THR A 165 -1.68 -13.64 -10.16
CA THR A 165 -2.45 -14.38 -11.18
C THR A 165 -3.58 -15.20 -10.56
N THR A 166 -3.28 -15.97 -9.52
CA THR A 166 -4.30 -16.73 -8.76
C THR A 166 -5.30 -15.78 -8.10
N GLY A 167 -4.83 -14.68 -7.53
CA GLY A 167 -5.66 -13.65 -6.91
C GLY A 167 -6.66 -13.04 -7.89
N ILE A 168 -6.21 -12.64 -9.08
CA ILE A 168 -7.07 -12.12 -10.16
C ILE A 168 -8.08 -13.18 -10.61
N SER A 169 -7.68 -14.45 -10.70
CA SER A 169 -8.61 -15.54 -11.01
C SER A 169 -9.73 -15.65 -9.97
N LEU A 170 -9.43 -15.47 -8.68
CA LEU A 170 -10.46 -15.46 -7.63
C LEU A 170 -11.42 -14.27 -7.79
N LEU A 171 -10.90 -13.08 -8.12
CA LEU A 171 -11.73 -11.90 -8.38
C LEU A 171 -12.69 -12.11 -9.56
N CYS A 172 -12.21 -12.74 -10.64
CA CYS A 172 -13.06 -13.11 -11.78
C CYS A 172 -14.17 -14.11 -11.40
N GLN A 173 -13.99 -14.88 -10.33
CA GLN A 173 -15.02 -15.78 -9.78
C GLN A 173 -15.87 -15.12 -8.68
N GLY A 174 -15.78 -13.80 -8.51
CA GLY A 174 -16.61 -13.03 -7.59
C GLY A 174 -16.05 -12.85 -6.18
N ALA A 175 -14.82 -13.29 -5.91
CA ALA A 175 -14.14 -12.93 -4.66
C ALA A 175 -13.96 -11.41 -4.53
N ARG A 176 -13.78 -10.92 -3.31
CA ARG A 176 -13.55 -9.50 -3.02
C ARG A 176 -12.08 -9.27 -2.65
N LEU A 177 -11.45 -8.23 -3.17
CA LEU A 177 -10.05 -7.89 -2.89
C LEU A 177 -9.91 -7.30 -1.49
N ILE A 178 -8.97 -7.84 -0.70
CA ILE A 178 -8.50 -7.22 0.54
C ILE A 178 -7.23 -6.40 0.23
N SER A 179 -6.23 -7.00 -0.40
CA SER A 179 -5.04 -6.28 -0.86
C SER A 179 -4.28 -7.07 -1.91
N ASN A 180 -3.61 -6.37 -2.83
CA ASN A 180 -2.78 -7.02 -3.83
C ASN A 180 -1.43 -7.51 -3.27
N ASP A 181 -0.76 -6.70 -2.44
CA ASP A 181 0.63 -6.99 -1.99
C ASP A 181 0.93 -6.70 -0.52
N SER A 182 0.11 -5.90 0.18
CA SER A 182 0.43 -5.42 1.54
C SER A 182 -0.76 -5.46 2.51
N PRO A 183 -1.53 -6.57 2.62
CA PRO A 183 -2.61 -6.64 3.58
C PRO A 183 -2.07 -6.43 5.01
N LEU A 184 -2.91 -5.85 5.86
CA LEU A 184 -2.56 -5.55 7.24
C LEU A 184 -3.19 -6.58 8.17
N LEU A 185 -2.38 -7.20 9.03
CA LEU A 185 -2.89 -7.93 10.19
C LEU A 185 -3.20 -6.92 11.29
N HIS A 186 -4.44 -6.87 11.75
CA HIS A 186 -4.85 -6.06 12.88
C HIS A 186 -5.09 -6.96 14.10
N VAL A 187 -4.36 -6.69 15.19
CA VAL A 187 -4.57 -7.39 16.47
C VAL A 187 -5.51 -6.53 17.33
N THR A 188 -6.75 -6.99 17.46
CA THR A 188 -7.76 -6.33 18.29
C THR A 188 -7.37 -6.35 19.79
N GLU A 189 -8.04 -5.54 20.62
CA GLU A 189 -7.80 -5.53 22.08
C GLU A 189 -8.04 -6.89 22.73
N GLY A 190 -8.97 -7.70 22.20
CA GLY A 190 -9.24 -9.07 22.64
C GLY A 190 -8.27 -10.12 22.08
N GLY A 191 -7.23 -9.72 21.34
CA GLY A 191 -6.23 -10.64 20.77
C GLY A 191 -6.67 -11.35 19.49
N LYS A 192 -7.90 -11.13 19.00
CA LYS A 192 -8.34 -11.62 17.68
C LYS A 192 -7.54 -10.93 16.58
N VAL A 193 -7.10 -11.71 15.60
CA VAL A 193 -6.44 -11.21 14.38
C VAL A 193 -7.46 -11.05 13.28
N GLU A 194 -7.48 -9.88 12.65
CA GLU A 194 -8.26 -9.58 11.46
C GLU A 194 -7.32 -9.22 10.32
N LEU A 195 -7.70 -9.60 9.09
CA LEU A 195 -7.00 -9.17 7.90
C LEU A 195 -7.72 -7.95 7.35
N CYS A 196 -6.97 -6.87 7.17
CA CYS A 196 -7.48 -5.55 6.83
C CYS A 196 -6.89 -5.11 5.49
N ALA A 197 -7.73 -4.45 4.68
CA ALA A 197 -7.36 -4.00 3.36
C ALA A 197 -6.23 -2.98 3.37
N TYR A 198 -5.45 -2.95 2.29
CA TYR A 198 -4.46 -1.91 2.07
C TYR A 198 -4.47 -1.47 0.60
N PRO A 199 -4.48 -0.15 0.33
CA PRO A 199 -4.56 0.38 -1.02
C PRO A 199 -3.40 -0.06 -1.90
N GLY A 200 -3.69 -0.44 -3.14
CA GLY A 200 -2.70 -0.90 -4.11
C GLY A 200 -3.32 -1.11 -5.49
N LEU A 201 -2.49 -1.03 -6.52
CA LEU A 201 -2.91 -1.41 -7.86
C LEU A 201 -2.83 -2.93 -8.03
N LEU A 202 -3.75 -3.48 -8.83
CA LEU A 202 -3.61 -4.83 -9.37
C LEU A 202 -2.67 -4.77 -10.56
N SER A 203 -1.94 -5.87 -10.81
CA SER A 203 -1.07 -5.95 -11.97
C SER A 203 -0.90 -7.36 -12.49
N THR A 204 -0.88 -7.48 -13.81
CA THR A 204 -0.80 -8.77 -14.49
C THR A 204 -0.13 -8.64 -15.86
N TYR A 205 0.34 -9.75 -16.41
CA TYR A 205 0.87 -9.76 -17.77
C TYR A 205 -0.26 -9.60 -18.79
N PRO A 206 -0.01 -8.93 -19.93
CA PRO A 206 -0.99 -8.82 -21.00
C PRO A 206 -1.58 -10.17 -21.42
N ASP A 207 -0.75 -11.20 -21.56
CA ASP A 207 -1.20 -12.54 -21.96
C ASP A 207 -2.14 -13.17 -20.93
N THR A 208 -1.92 -12.90 -19.64
CA THR A 208 -2.82 -13.36 -18.57
C THR A 208 -4.22 -12.73 -18.69
N LEU A 209 -4.35 -11.52 -19.23
CA LEU A 209 -5.67 -10.90 -19.44
C LEU A 209 -6.48 -11.67 -20.50
N SER A 210 -5.81 -12.27 -21.49
CA SER A 210 -6.49 -13.05 -22.53
C SER A 210 -7.24 -14.26 -21.96
N TRP A 211 -6.87 -14.72 -20.76
CA TRP A 211 -7.53 -15.82 -20.06
C TRP A 211 -8.82 -15.39 -19.36
N PHE A 212 -9.04 -14.08 -19.18
CA PHE A 212 -10.15 -13.50 -18.44
C PHE A 212 -10.94 -12.56 -19.35
N PRO A 213 -12.04 -13.03 -19.96
CA PRO A 213 -12.85 -12.22 -20.88
C PRO A 213 -13.28 -10.87 -20.29
N ASP A 214 -13.60 -10.84 -18.99
CA ASP A 214 -13.98 -9.65 -18.23
C ASP A 214 -12.87 -8.58 -18.16
N LEU A 215 -11.62 -8.97 -18.44
CA LEU A 215 -10.44 -8.09 -18.40
C LEU A 215 -9.95 -7.68 -19.80
N SER A 216 -10.58 -8.16 -20.87
CA SER A 216 -10.16 -7.87 -22.25
C SER A 216 -10.16 -6.37 -22.58
N GLY A 217 -11.15 -5.61 -22.09
CA GLY A 217 -11.24 -4.15 -22.26
C GLY A 217 -10.32 -3.35 -21.32
N THR A 218 -9.63 -3.99 -20.39
CA THR A 218 -8.74 -3.33 -19.41
C THR A 218 -7.44 -2.87 -20.06
N LEU A 219 -6.99 -3.54 -21.13
CA LEU A 219 -5.75 -3.20 -21.85
C LEU A 219 -5.74 -1.74 -22.30
N ASP A 220 -6.88 -1.21 -22.76
CA ASP A 220 -6.99 0.16 -23.26
C ASP A 220 -6.90 1.21 -22.13
N ARG A 221 -7.14 0.81 -20.88
CA ARG A 221 -7.20 1.69 -19.71
C ARG A 221 -6.01 1.51 -18.76
N ALA A 222 -5.21 0.47 -18.97
CA ALA A 222 -4.14 0.12 -18.08
C ALA A 222 -2.86 0.89 -18.39
N GLU A 223 -2.14 1.26 -17.34
CA GLU A 223 -0.86 1.93 -17.47
C GLU A 223 0.27 0.88 -17.47
N ARG A 224 1.27 1.07 -18.33
CA ARG A 224 2.55 0.38 -18.21
C ARG A 224 3.48 1.27 -17.38
N LEU A 225 3.81 0.78 -16.19
CA LEU A 225 4.78 1.41 -15.32
C LEU A 225 6.19 1.01 -15.74
N ASP A 226 7.17 1.88 -15.49
CA ASP A 226 8.57 1.67 -15.88
C ASP A 226 9.11 0.39 -15.26
N GLY A 227 9.92 -0.34 -16.03
CA GLY A 227 10.59 -1.57 -15.58
C GLY A 227 9.67 -2.79 -15.43
N SER A 228 8.42 -2.72 -15.92
CA SER A 228 7.47 -3.84 -15.86
C SER A 228 6.89 -4.19 -17.22
N GLU A 229 6.88 -5.49 -17.52
CA GLU A 229 6.14 -6.04 -18.65
C GLU A 229 4.64 -6.12 -18.36
N LYS A 230 4.25 -6.01 -17.08
CA LYS A 230 2.87 -6.04 -16.62
C LYS A 230 2.16 -4.73 -16.88
N ILE A 231 0.84 -4.84 -16.97
CA ILE A 231 -0.07 -3.69 -16.92
C ILE A 231 -0.60 -3.52 -15.50
N SER A 232 -0.89 -2.28 -15.10
CA SER A 232 -1.41 -1.94 -13.78
C SER A 232 -2.73 -1.17 -13.87
N PHE A 233 -3.68 -1.48 -12.99
CA PHE A 233 -5.00 -0.86 -12.94
C PHE A 233 -5.56 -0.84 -11.51
N ALA A 234 -6.50 0.07 -11.23
CA ALA A 234 -7.21 0.08 -9.96
C ALA A 234 -8.32 -0.98 -9.97
N LEU A 235 -8.65 -1.55 -8.80
CA LEU A 235 -9.75 -2.52 -8.70
C LEU A 235 -11.04 -1.93 -9.27
N ASP A 236 -11.34 -0.67 -8.91
CA ASP A 236 -12.61 -0.02 -9.22
C ASP A 236 -12.78 0.31 -10.72
N ASP A 237 -11.68 0.32 -11.49
CA ASP A 237 -11.73 0.51 -12.95
C ASP A 237 -12.43 -0.65 -13.67
N ILE A 238 -12.50 -1.82 -13.00
CA ILE A 238 -13.10 -3.05 -13.52
C ILE A 238 -14.25 -3.51 -12.62
N TRP A 239 -14.06 -3.43 -11.30
CA TRP A 239 -14.96 -3.97 -10.30
C TRP A 239 -15.20 -2.97 -9.14
N PRO A 240 -16.05 -1.94 -9.34
CA PRO A 240 -16.23 -0.81 -8.40
C PRO A 240 -16.76 -1.18 -7.00
N ASP A 241 -17.23 -2.42 -6.78
CA ASP A 241 -17.80 -2.86 -5.50
C ASP A 241 -17.13 -4.12 -4.93
N ARG A 242 -15.92 -4.46 -5.38
CA ARG A 242 -15.21 -5.70 -4.97
C ARG A 242 -14.19 -5.50 -3.86
N TRP A 243 -14.15 -4.37 -3.16
CA TRP A 243 -13.31 -4.23 -1.97
C TRP A 243 -13.90 -4.97 -0.76
N GLU A 244 -13.07 -5.73 -0.06
CA GLU A 244 -13.35 -6.21 1.29
C GLU A 244 -12.44 -5.47 2.27
N MET A 245 -13.02 -4.61 3.10
CA MET A 245 -12.23 -3.79 4.02
C MET A 245 -11.59 -4.62 5.12
N SER A 246 -12.28 -5.63 5.62
CA SER A 246 -11.68 -6.60 6.53
C SER A 246 -12.38 -7.94 6.49
N ALA A 247 -11.64 -9.00 6.81
CA ALA A 247 -12.17 -10.35 6.90
C ALA A 247 -11.36 -11.18 7.90
N SER A 248 -11.96 -12.25 8.42
CA SER A 248 -11.24 -13.17 9.29
C SER A 248 -10.28 -14.03 8.45
N PRO A 249 -8.98 -14.09 8.78
CA PRO A 249 -8.04 -14.97 8.07
C PRO A 249 -8.40 -16.43 8.34
N THR A 250 -8.63 -17.20 7.28
CA THR A 250 -9.07 -18.62 7.40
C THR A 250 -8.13 -19.61 6.74
N ALA A 251 -7.38 -19.19 5.72
CA ALA A 251 -6.45 -20.06 5.02
C ALA A 251 -5.22 -19.31 4.51
N LEU A 252 -4.07 -19.99 4.57
CA LEU A 252 -2.82 -19.59 3.92
C LEU A 252 -2.57 -20.54 2.75
N PHE A 253 -2.34 -19.99 1.57
CA PHE A 253 -1.99 -20.75 0.37
C PHE A 253 -0.60 -20.36 -0.11
N PHE A 254 0.14 -21.35 -0.57
CA PHE A 254 1.49 -21.18 -1.10
C PHE A 254 1.51 -21.60 -2.58
N PRO A 255 1.03 -20.74 -3.49
CA PRO A 255 0.99 -21.08 -4.91
C PRO A 255 2.40 -21.32 -5.44
N SER A 256 2.51 -22.23 -6.40
CA SER A 256 3.74 -22.48 -7.16
C SER A 256 3.37 -22.69 -8.63
N ILE A 257 4.22 -22.20 -9.54
CA ILE A 257 4.07 -22.41 -10.97
C ILE A 257 4.95 -23.61 -11.35
N ILE A 258 4.33 -24.63 -11.93
CA ILE A 258 5.03 -25.81 -12.44
C ILE A 258 4.92 -25.75 -13.98
N PRO A 259 6.02 -25.56 -14.71
CA PRO A 259 5.98 -25.57 -16.17
C PRO A 259 5.55 -26.95 -16.69
N GLY A 260 4.51 -26.99 -17.55
CA GLY A 260 4.21 -28.17 -18.36
C GLY A 260 3.19 -29.18 -17.81
N LEU A 261 2.12 -28.72 -17.16
CA LEU A 261 0.84 -29.45 -17.09
C LEU A 261 -0.15 -28.84 -18.07
#